data_AF-A0A5B8XTL6-F1
#
_entry.id   AF-A0A5B8XTL6-F1
#
_cell.length_a   1.000
_cell.length_b   1.000
_cell.length_c   1.000
_cell.angle_alpha   90.00
_cell.angle_beta   90.00
_cell.angle_gamma   90.00
#
_symmetry.space_group_name_H-M   'P 1'
#
loop_
_entity.id
_entity.type
_entity.pdbx_description
1 polymer ?
#
loop_
_entity_poly.entity_id
_entity_poly.type
_entity_poly.pdbx_seq_one_letter_code
_entity_poly.pdbx_strand_id
1 'polypeptide(L)' 'MSDRMSVSTCGLVHPMGMDLIRAEKGGLRCETGGFWIDPLKAVDVAVITRAHSDHARPGSALYHVSNEGMAEARR' A
#
# COMPACT_ATOMS: atom_id res chain seq x y z
N MET A 1 29.60 -7.29 6.49
CA MET A 1 29.85 -7.16 5.04
C MET A 1 29.49 -8.49 4.41
N SER A 2 28.21 -8.68 4.09
CA SER A 2 27.76 -9.84 3.32
C SER A 2 26.70 -9.33 2.36
N ASP A 3 27.19 -9.00 1.17
CA ASP A 3 26.42 -8.68 -0.01
C ASP A 3 25.40 -9.79 -0.28
N ARG A 4 24.11 -9.45 -0.16
CA ARG A 4 23.08 -10.21 -0.85
C ARG A 4 22.96 -9.65 -2.26
N MET A 5 23.60 -10.32 -3.21
CA MET A 5 23.25 -10.21 -4.62
C MET A 5 21.77 -10.54 -4.79
N SER A 6 20.98 -9.60 -5.28
CA SER A 6 19.69 -9.89 -5.90
C SER A 6 19.71 -9.36 -7.32
N VAL A 7 19.63 -10.29 -8.27
CA VAL A 7 19.58 -10.02 -9.71
C VAL A 7 18.38 -9.12 -10.01
N SER A 8 18.63 -7.92 -10.53
CA SER A 8 17.60 -7.03 -11.07
C SER A 8 17.78 -6.96 -12.59
N THR A 9 16.95 -7.71 -13.30
CA THR A 9 16.73 -7.51 -14.72
C THR A 9 16.00 -6.19 -14.92
N CYS A 10 16.53 -5.35 -15.81
CA CYS A 10 16.01 -4.04 -16.23
C CYS A 10 16.45 -2.83 -15.38
N GLY A 11 17.72 -2.45 -15.52
CA GLY A 11 18.17 -1.10 -15.93
C GLY A 11 17.75 0.17 -15.18
N LEU A 12 16.95 0.11 -14.12
CA LEU A 12 16.58 1.27 -13.30
C LEU A 12 17.38 1.25 -12.01
N VAL A 13 18.31 2.21 -11.90
CA VAL A 13 19.09 2.49 -10.70
C VAL A 13 18.12 2.91 -9.58
N HIS A 14 17.60 1.95 -8.82
CA HIS A 14 16.94 2.29 -7.56
C HIS A 14 18.04 2.72 -6.59
N PRO A 15 17.97 3.91 -5.98
CA PRO A 15 18.93 4.27 -4.93
C PRO A 15 18.87 3.16 -3.88
N MET A 16 19.98 2.42 -3.77
CA MET A 16 20.15 1.30 -2.86
C MET A 16 19.67 1.70 -1.46
N GLY A 17 18.49 1.20 -1.06
CA GLY A 17 18.01 1.30 0.32
C GLY A 17 16.80 2.18 0.61
N MET A 18 16.06 2.70 -0.37
CA MET A 18 14.75 3.31 -0.08
C MET A 18 13.67 2.23 -0.03
N ASP A 19 13.11 2.01 1.16
CA ASP A 19 11.94 1.15 1.31
C ASP A 19 10.76 1.77 0.57
N LEU A 20 10.19 1.04 -0.39
CA LEU A 20 9.02 1.49 -1.14
C LEU A 20 7.80 1.60 -0.22
N ILE A 21 7.74 0.78 0.83
CA ILE A 21 6.60 0.70 1.75
C ILE A 21 7.08 0.97 3.17
N ARG A 22 6.69 2.11 3.73
CA ARG A 22 7.03 2.45 5.12
C ARG A 22 5.87 2.14 6.07
N ALA A 23 6.17 1.48 7.18
CA ALA A 23 5.23 1.35 8.29
C ALA A 23 5.11 2.68 9.06
N GLU A 24 3.89 3.20 9.17
CA GLU A 24 3.57 4.41 9.91
C GLU A 24 2.41 4.15 10.87
N LYS A 25 2.16 5.09 11.80
CA LYS A 25 1.03 4.99 12.75
C LYS A 25 -0.34 4.84 12.05
N GLY A 26 -0.45 5.30 10.81
CA GLY A 26 -1.67 5.24 10.01
C GLY A 26 -1.84 3.98 9.16
N GLY A 27 -0.84 3.08 9.13
CA GLY A 27 -0.78 1.93 8.23
C GLY A 27 0.51 1.90 7.40
N LEU A 28 0.49 1.13 6.32
CA LEU A 28 1.63 1.02 5.40
C LEU A 28 1.50 2.08 4.30
N ARG A 29 2.52 2.90 4.09
CA ARG A 29 2.49 3.99 3.10
C ARG A 29 3.49 3.73 1.98
N CYS A 30 3.02 3.86 0.74
CA CYS A 30 3.87 3.97 -0.44
C CYS A 30 3.96 5.45 -0.84
N GLU A 31 5.08 6.10 -0.58
CA GLU A 31 5.24 7.52 -0.91
C GLU A 31 5.32 7.74 -2.43
N THR A 32 6.13 6.93 -3.12
CA THR A 32 6.25 6.98 -4.58
C THR A 32 4.94 6.70 -5.31
N GLY A 33 4.11 5.81 -4.75
CA GLY A 33 2.81 5.46 -5.30
C GLY A 33 1.67 6.40 -4.87
N GLY A 34 1.89 7.25 -3.86
CA GLY A 34 0.87 8.17 -3.35
C GLY A 34 -0.33 7.48 -2.69
N PHE A 35 -0.17 6.24 -2.19
CA PHE A 35 -1.28 5.47 -1.60
C PHE A 35 -0.92 4.85 -0.25
N TRP A 36 -1.95 4.46 0.49
CA TRP A 36 -1.84 3.68 1.71
C TRP A 36 -2.39 2.28 1.50
N ILE A 37 -1.72 1.29 2.08
CA ILE A 37 -2.16 -0.10 2.09
C ILE A 37 -2.83 -0.37 3.44
N ASP A 38 -4.06 -0.87 3.40
CA ASP A 38 -4.87 -1.24 4.57
C ASP A 38 -4.86 -0.19 5.70
N PRO A 39 -5.16 1.10 5.39
CA PRO A 39 -4.98 2.18 6.35
C PRO A 39 -5.93 2.07 7.55
N LEU A 40 -5.47 2.56 8.70
CA LEU A 40 -6.25 2.62 9.93
C LEU A 40 -7.15 3.86 10.01
N LYS A 41 -7.10 4.75 9.01
CA LYS A 41 -7.86 6.01 8.93
C LYS A 41 -8.18 6.35 7.47
N ALA A 42 -9.11 7.28 7.26
CA ALA A 42 -9.37 7.86 5.95
C ALA A 42 -8.11 8.53 5.36
N VAL A 43 -7.89 8.34 4.06
CA VAL A 43 -6.74 8.84 3.28
C VAL A 43 -7.17 9.20 1.87
N ASP A 44 -6.31 9.82 1.06
CA ASP A 44 -6.69 10.15 -0.32
C ASP A 44 -6.87 8.90 -1.18
N VAL A 45 -5.92 7.96 -1.13
CA VAL A 45 -5.95 6.69 -1.88
C VAL A 45 -5.67 5.52 -0.96
N ALA A 46 -6.65 4.61 -0.84
CA ALA A 46 -6.55 3.38 -0.06
C ALA A 46 -6.50 2.15 -0.97
N VAL A 47 -5.48 1.31 -0.80
CA VAL A 47 -5.40 -0.03 -1.37
C VAL A 47 -5.79 -1.01 -0.28
N ILE A 48 -6.90 -1.73 -0.47
CA ILE A 48 -7.37 -2.72 0.49
C ILE A 48 -6.97 -4.10 -0.01
N THR A 49 -6.04 -4.75 0.69
CA THR A 49 -5.48 -6.05 0.25
C THR A 49 -6.32 -7.22 0.69
N ARG A 50 -7.01 -7.06 1.82
CA ARG A 50 -7.98 -8.01 2.33
C ARG A 50 -9.18 -7.21 2.79
N ALA A 51 -10.31 -7.41 2.10
CA ALA A 51 -11.55 -6.71 2.38
C ALA A 51 -12.23 -7.26 3.64
N HIS A 52 -11.54 -7.20 4.77
CA HIS A 52 -12.19 -7.24 6.07
C HIS A 52 -12.62 -5.80 6.44
N SER A 53 -13.79 -5.71 7.09
CA SER A 53 -14.45 -4.45 7.45
C SER A 53 -13.59 -3.51 8.29
N ASP A 54 -12.54 -4.00 8.96
CA ASP A 54 -11.65 -3.20 9.79
C ASP A 54 -10.70 -2.31 8.97
N HIS A 55 -10.42 -2.66 7.71
CA HIS A 55 -9.57 -1.89 6.79
C HIS A 55 -10.36 -1.08 5.76
N ALA A 56 -11.54 -1.55 5.37
CA ALA A 56 -12.44 -0.88 4.42
C ALA A 56 -13.25 0.25 5.08
N ARG A 57 -12.61 1.11 5.88
CA ARG A 57 -13.27 2.21 6.61
C ARG A 57 -13.76 3.29 5.64
N PRO A 58 -14.95 3.88 5.84
CA PRO A 58 -15.44 4.98 5.02
C PRO A 58 -14.62 6.27 5.22
N GLY A 59 -14.56 7.09 4.17
CA GLY A 59 -13.99 8.45 4.21
C GLY A 59 -12.76 8.70 3.36
N SER A 60 -12.17 7.68 2.72
CA SER A 60 -11.11 7.89 1.73
C SER A 60 -11.69 8.38 0.40
N ALA A 61 -10.91 9.13 -0.38
CA ALA A 61 -11.40 9.67 -1.66
C ALA A 61 -11.44 8.61 -2.78
N LEU A 62 -10.48 7.68 -2.78
CA LEU A 62 -10.40 6.57 -3.74
C LEU A 62 -10.02 5.26 -3.05
N TYR A 63 -10.66 4.18 -3.48
CA TYR A 63 -10.38 2.83 -3.02
C TYR A 63 -10.00 1.93 -4.20
N HIS A 64 -8.84 1.28 -4.09
CA HIS A 64 -8.46 0.14 -4.91
C HIS A 64 -8.71 -1.13 -4.13
N VAL A 65 -9.68 -1.93 -4.60
CA VAL A 65 -10.09 -3.19 -3.98
C VAL A 65 -10.22 -4.27 -5.04
N SER A 66 -10.11 -5.53 -4.65
CA SER A 66 -10.49 -6.63 -5.52
C SER A 66 -12.00 -6.60 -5.80
N ASN A 67 -12.45 -7.19 -6.90
CA ASN A 67 -13.88 -7.29 -7.22
C ASN A 67 -14.66 -8.00 -6.10
N GLU A 68 -14.07 -9.04 -5.50
CA GLU A 68 -14.64 -9.76 -4.35
C GLU A 68 -14.83 -8.86 -3.13
N GLY A 69 -13.91 -7.92 -2.90
CA GLY A 69 -13.95 -6.96 -1.79
C GLY A 69 -14.82 -5.72 -2.03
N MET A 70 -15.39 -5.56 -3.22
CA MET A 70 -16.12 -4.34 -3.59
C MET A 70 -17.35 -4.09 -2.72
N ALA A 71 -18.04 -5.14 -2.29
CA ALA A 71 -19.22 -5.01 -1.42
C ALA A 71 -18.85 -4.51 -0.01
N GLU A 72 -17.70 -4.92 0.52
CA GLU A 72 -17.19 -4.48 1.83
C GLU A 72 -16.81 -2.99 1.79
N ALA A 73 -16.12 -2.57 0.72
CA ALA A 73 -15.63 -1.20 0.55
C ALA A 73 -16.71 -0.14 0.29
N ARG A 74 -17.97 -0.57 0.07
CA ARG A 74 -19.12 0.31 -0.16
C ARG A 74 -19.99 0.52 1.09
N ARG A 75 -19.63 -0.08 2.22
CA ARG A 75 -20.34 0.08 3.50
C ARG A 75 -20.03 1.43 4.14
#